data_AF-A0A418VEA4-F1
#
_entry.id   AF-A0A418VEA4-F1
#
_cell.length_a   1.000
_cell.length_b   1.000
_cell.length_c   1.000
_cell.angle_alpha   90.00
_cell.angle_beta   90.00
_cell.angle_gamma   90.00
#
_symmetry.space_group_name_H-M   'P 1'
#
loop_
_entity.id
_entity.type
_entity.pdbx_description
1 polymer ?
#
loop_
_entity_poly.entity_id
_entity_poly.type
_entity_poly.pdbx_seq_one_letter_code
_entity_poly.pdbx_strand_id
1 'polypeptide(L)'
;MTHDPAPTFPLLVINPHAISPTHHLLRVLLDEEPTTLAEALRRIQRRFPGYTALGTPEKPTPSTYRAWTRLTEQHWARRVERGGQKGLVITGIGGDHWAMLFENEVRAVYLRKIRREYGEDAYQQALRLCPPEGG
;
A
#
# COMPACT_ATOMS: atom_id res chain seq x y z
N MET A 1 -2.28 -10.93 -33.95
CA MET A 1 -2.23 -10.33 -32.60
C MET A 1 -3.63 -9.95 -32.22
N THR A 2 -4.31 -10.79 -31.43
CA THR A 2 -5.64 -10.47 -30.88
C THR A 2 -5.45 -9.47 -29.75
N HIS A 3 -5.83 -8.22 -29.99
CA HIS A 3 -6.00 -7.25 -28.90
C HIS A 3 -7.14 -7.76 -28.03
N ASP A 4 -6.85 -8.10 -26.78
CA ASP A 4 -7.91 -8.31 -25.80
C ASP A 4 -8.79 -7.05 -25.76
N PRO A 5 -10.12 -7.18 -25.84
CA PRO A 5 -11.00 -6.02 -25.77
C PRO A 5 -10.78 -5.30 -24.44
N ALA A 6 -10.83 -3.97 -24.50
CA ALA A 6 -10.72 -3.14 -23.31
C ALA A 6 -11.74 -3.59 -22.26
N PRO A 7 -11.37 -3.62 -20.96
CA PRO A 7 -12.27 -4.07 -19.92
C PRO A 7 -13.52 -3.18 -19.88
N THR A 8 -14.69 -3.81 -19.73
CA THR A 8 -15.99 -3.14 -19.59
C THR A 8 -16.26 -2.66 -18.15
N PHE A 9 -15.24 -2.75 -17.30
CA PHE A 9 -15.28 -2.42 -15.87
C PHE A 9 -14.12 -1.48 -15.51
N PRO A 10 -14.22 -0.71 -14.41
CA PRO A 10 -13.16 0.21 -14.01
C PRO A 10 -11.90 -0.56 -13.60
N LEU A 11 -10.74 -0.06 -14.02
CA LEU A 11 -9.45 -0.51 -13.52
C LEU A 11 -9.32 -0.23 -12.01
N LEU A 12 -8.44 -0.97 -11.35
CA LEU A 12 -8.17 -0.78 -9.92
C LEU A 12 -7.73 0.66 -9.63
N VAL A 13 -8.51 1.37 -8.83
CA VAL A 13 -8.16 2.69 -8.27
C VAL A 13 -8.13 2.57 -6.75
N ILE A 14 -6.99 2.88 -6.14
CA ILE A 14 -6.81 2.80 -4.69
C ILE A 14 -7.52 3.98 -4.03
N ASN A 15 -8.50 3.70 -3.18
CA ASN A 15 -9.08 4.69 -2.27
C ASN A 15 -8.19 4.78 -1.01
N PRO A 16 -7.49 5.90 -0.76
CA PRO A 16 -6.59 6.02 0.39
C PRO A 16 -7.31 5.94 1.74
N HIS A 17 -8.63 6.19 1.79
CA HIS A 17 -9.44 6.05 3.01
C HIS A 17 -9.87 4.61 3.30
N ALA A 18 -9.73 3.69 2.33
CA ALA A 18 -10.14 2.30 2.47
C ALA A 18 -9.00 1.37 2.94
N ILE A 19 -7.77 1.90 3.05
CA ILE A 19 -6.58 1.13 3.44
C ILE A 19 -6.02 1.64 4.77
N SER A 20 -5.36 0.75 5.52
CA SER A 20 -4.88 1.06 6.86
C SER A 20 -3.63 1.96 6.85
N PRO A 21 -3.35 2.68 7.97
CA PRO A 21 -2.08 3.39 8.12
C PRO A 21 -0.86 2.48 7.94
N THR A 22 -0.91 1.25 8.44
CA THR A 22 0.17 0.26 8.28
C THR A 22 0.43 -0.05 6.82
N HIS A 23 -0.63 -0.25 6.02
CA HIS A 23 -0.50 -0.46 4.58
C HIS A 23 0.22 0.71 3.92
N HIS A 24 -0.26 1.94 4.13
CA HIS A 24 0.35 3.15 3.57
C HIS A 24 1.83 3.24 3.91
N LEU A 25 2.19 3.00 5.17
CA LEU A 25 3.56 3.14 5.65
C LEU A 25 4.47 2.03 5.09
N LEU A 26 4.06 0.76 5.12
CA LEU A 26 4.86 -0.33 4.58
C LEU A 26 5.11 -0.18 3.08
N ARG A 27 4.09 0.28 2.34
CA ARG A 27 4.20 0.54 0.91
C ARG A 27 5.35 1.50 0.59
N VAL A 28 5.49 2.58 1.35
CA VAL A 28 6.55 3.56 1.13
C VAL A 28 7.94 2.97 1.35
N LEU A 29 8.05 1.95 2.21
CA LEU A 29 9.33 1.32 2.53
C LEU A 29 9.76 0.28 1.47
N LEU A 30 8.93 -0.03 0.47
CA LEU A 30 9.27 -0.94 -0.62
C LEU A 30 10.38 -0.39 -1.54
N ASP A 31 10.62 0.91 -1.53
CA ASP A 31 11.71 1.54 -2.30
C ASP A 31 13.10 1.25 -1.71
N GLU A 32 13.18 0.51 -0.60
CA GLU A 32 14.40 0.11 0.15
C GLU A 32 15.29 1.26 0.66
N GLU A 33 14.94 2.52 0.41
CA GLU A 33 15.63 3.69 0.92
C GLU A 33 15.31 3.94 2.41
N PRO A 34 16.30 4.27 3.25
CA PRO A 34 16.07 4.70 4.63
C PRO A 34 15.08 5.85 4.72
N THR A 35 13.88 5.58 5.25
CA THR A 35 12.78 6.55 5.25
C THR A 35 12.36 6.93 6.68
N THR A 36 12.27 8.22 6.96
CA THR A 36 11.72 8.73 8.23
C THR A 36 10.19 8.82 8.17
N LEU A 37 9.52 8.91 9.33
CA LEU A 37 8.05 9.06 9.35
C LEU A 37 7.58 10.32 8.60
N ALA A 38 8.29 11.43 8.76
CA ALA A 38 7.98 12.67 8.05
C ALA A 38 8.08 12.49 6.53
N GLU A 39 9.15 11.84 6.06
CA GLU A 39 9.34 11.55 4.64
C GLU A 39 8.28 10.57 4.12
N ALA A 40 7.91 9.55 4.91
CA ALA A 40 6.86 8.62 4.54
C ALA A 40 5.52 9.33 4.32
N LEU A 41 5.16 10.24 5.23
CA LEU A 41 3.94 11.05 5.09
C LEU A 41 3.98 11.97 3.86
N ARG A 42 5.14 12.57 3.54
CA ARG A 42 5.29 13.36 2.31
C ARG A 42 5.08 12.52 1.06
N ARG A 43 5.66 11.32 1.00
CA ARG A 43 5.50 10.39 -0.13
C ARG A 43 4.02 9.96 -0.29
N ILE A 44 3.33 9.68 0.82
CA ILE A 44 1.89 9.34 0.81
C ILE A 44 1.06 10.53 0.31
N GLN A 45 1.31 11.75 0.81
CA GLN A 45 0.57 12.96 0.40
C GLN A 45 0.85 13.34 -1.07
N ARG A 46 2.07 13.10 -1.57
CA ARG A 46 2.38 13.28 -3.00
C ARG A 46 1.59 12.31 -3.86
N ARG A 47 1.42 11.07 -3.39
CA ARG A 47 0.63 10.05 -4.07
C ARG A 47 -0.87 10.33 -4.03
N PHE A 48 -1.36 10.85 -2.92
CA PHE A 48 -2.77 11.17 -2.69
C PHE A 48 -2.91 12.62 -2.24
N PRO A 49 -2.88 13.59 -3.17
CA PRO A 49 -3.02 15.00 -2.84
C PRO A 49 -4.29 15.27 -2.04
N GLY A 50 -4.16 16.00 -0.92
CA GLY A 50 -5.29 16.32 -0.02
C GLY A 50 -5.64 15.24 1.00
N TYR A 51 -4.98 14.08 0.97
CA TYR A 51 -5.20 13.03 1.98
C TYR A 51 -4.49 13.36 3.30
N THR A 52 -5.27 13.80 4.29
CA THR A 52 -4.76 14.27 5.61
C THR A 52 -5.11 13.36 6.78
N ALA A 53 -5.76 12.22 6.54
CA ALA A 53 -6.21 11.31 7.60
C ALA A 53 -5.06 10.73 8.45
N LEU A 54 -3.83 10.71 7.91
CA LEU A 54 -2.63 10.27 8.62
C LEU A 54 -1.91 11.39 9.38
N GLY A 55 -2.36 12.65 9.23
CA GLY A 55 -1.71 13.85 9.76
C GLY A 55 -0.79 14.51 8.73
N THR A 56 0.10 15.38 9.22
CA THR A 56 1.15 16.03 8.41
C THR A 56 2.54 15.50 8.79
N PRO A 57 3.56 15.71 7.95
CA PRO A 57 4.93 15.30 8.27
C PRO A 57 5.44 15.82 9.63
N GLU A 58 5.01 17.02 10.02
CA GLU A 58 5.36 17.68 11.29
C GLU A 58 4.47 17.23 12.45
N LYS A 59 3.23 16.83 12.15
CA LYS A 59 2.24 16.42 13.13
C LYS A 59 1.47 15.18 12.66
N PRO A 60 2.09 13.99 12.73
CA PRO A 60 1.39 12.73 12.50
C PRO A 60 0.23 12.56 13.49
N THR A 61 -0.84 11.88 13.08
CA THR A 61 -1.89 11.50 14.03
C THR A 61 -1.37 10.43 15.01
N PRO A 62 -1.97 10.30 16.21
CA PRO A 62 -1.58 9.26 17.16
C PRO A 62 -1.68 7.82 16.60
N SER A 63 -2.65 7.58 15.71
CA SER A 63 -2.79 6.27 15.03
C SER A 63 -1.63 6.02 14.06
N THR A 64 -1.26 7.00 13.24
CA THR A 64 -0.09 6.92 12.35
C THR A 64 1.20 6.69 13.12
N TYR A 65 1.43 7.45 14.20
CA TYR A 65 2.63 7.29 15.02
C TYR A 65 2.70 5.88 15.64
N ARG A 66 1.59 5.37 16.18
CA ARG A 66 1.52 3.99 16.69
C ARG A 66 1.78 2.95 15.61
N ALA A 67 1.20 3.12 14.41
CA ALA A 67 1.44 2.22 13.29
C ALA A 67 2.93 2.20 12.90
N TRP A 68 3.58 3.37 12.84
CA TRP A 68 5.00 3.51 12.54
C TRP A 68 5.90 2.79 13.55
N THR A 69 5.65 2.98 14.85
CA THR A 69 6.40 2.29 15.91
C THR A 69 6.23 0.77 15.81
N ARG A 70 5.00 0.31 15.55
CA ARG A 70 4.66 -1.10 15.42
C ARG A 70 5.40 -1.79 14.28
N LEU A 71 5.77 -1.07 13.20
CA LEU A 71 6.58 -1.63 12.12
C LEU A 71 7.89 -2.22 12.65
N THR A 72 8.53 -1.55 13.61
CA THR A 72 9.77 -2.04 14.22
C THR A 72 9.53 -3.11 15.28
N GLU A 73 8.48 -2.96 16.10
CA GLU A 73 8.14 -3.93 17.15
C GLU A 73 7.75 -5.30 16.59
N GLN A 74 7.17 -5.33 15.38
CA GLN A 74 6.76 -6.55 14.68
C GLN A 74 7.82 -7.05 13.68
N HIS A 75 9.01 -6.44 13.66
CA HIS A 75 10.08 -6.77 12.73
C HIS A 75 9.72 -6.62 11.23
N TRP A 76 8.67 -5.87 10.89
CA TRP A 76 8.30 -5.56 9.51
C TRP A 76 9.21 -4.50 8.89
N ALA A 77 9.82 -3.68 9.73
CA ALA A 77 10.85 -2.74 9.33
C ALA A 77 11.97 -2.72 10.36
N ARG A 78 13.16 -2.31 9.92
CA ARG A 78 14.33 -2.13 10.80
C ARG A 78 14.92 -0.75 10.63
N ARG A 79 15.50 -0.22 11.71
CA ARG A 79 16.24 1.04 11.68
C ARG A 79 17.57 0.84 10.99
N VAL A 80 17.95 1.79 10.14
CA VAL A 80 19.25 1.84 9.49
C VAL A 80 19.82 3.25 9.53
N GLU A 81 21.14 3.32 9.60
CA GLU A 81 21.93 4.52 9.43
C GLU A 81 23.06 4.19 8.45
N ARG A 82 23.03 4.78 7.25
CA ARG A 82 23.99 4.52 6.17
C ARG A 82 24.26 5.82 5.42
N GLY A 83 25.53 6.21 5.29
CA GLY A 83 25.94 7.36 4.46
C GLY A 83 25.24 8.69 4.83
N GLY A 84 24.95 8.93 6.11
CA GLY A 84 24.23 10.12 6.59
C GLY A 84 22.71 10.05 6.46
N GLN A 85 22.15 9.01 5.83
CA GLN A 85 20.72 8.76 5.81
C GLN A 85 20.31 7.88 7.00
N LYS A 86 19.21 8.26 7.66
CA LYS A 86 18.61 7.54 8.78
C LYS A 86 17.13 7.30 8.55
N GLY A 87 16.64 6.13 8.90
CA GLY A 87 15.22 5.80 8.75
C GLY A 87 14.90 4.34 8.95
N LEU A 88 13.69 3.96 8.57
CA LEU A 88 13.26 2.59 8.46
C LEU A 88 13.48 2.08 7.03
N VAL A 89 13.83 0.80 6.92
CA VAL A 89 13.77 0.01 5.69
C VAL A 89 12.92 -1.22 5.95
N ILE A 90 12.19 -1.67 4.93
CA ILE A 90 11.35 -2.87 5.03
C ILE A 90 12.22 -4.12 5.20
N THR A 91 11.70 -5.12 5.89
CA THR A 91 12.30 -6.47 5.96
C THR A 91 11.53 -7.42 5.03
N GLY A 92 12.04 -8.64 4.82
CA GLY A 92 11.27 -9.68 4.11
C GLY A 92 9.90 -9.93 4.75
N ILE A 93 9.85 -10.03 6.08
CA ILE A 93 8.59 -10.18 6.84
C ILE A 93 7.66 -8.98 6.60
N GLY A 94 8.20 -7.77 6.51
CA GLY A 94 7.41 -6.58 6.19
C GLY A 94 6.87 -6.58 4.77
N GLY A 95 7.65 -7.08 3.81
CA GLY A 95 7.21 -7.30 2.43
C GLY A 95 6.04 -8.28 2.36
N ASP A 96 6.16 -9.42 3.03
CA ASP A 96 5.09 -10.42 3.12
C ASP A 96 3.83 -9.85 3.79
N HIS A 97 4.02 -9.06 4.86
CA HIS A 97 2.89 -8.42 5.54
C HIS A 97 2.23 -7.36 4.66
N TRP A 98 3.00 -6.60 3.89
CA TRP A 98 2.46 -5.65 2.93
C TRP A 98 1.65 -6.35 1.84
N ALA A 99 2.18 -7.42 1.25
CA ALA A 99 1.50 -8.22 0.24
C ALA A 99 0.15 -8.76 0.76
N MET A 100 0.13 -9.26 2.01
CA MET A 100 -1.09 -9.69 2.68
C MET A 100 -2.11 -8.54 2.86
N LEU A 101 -1.65 -7.34 3.25
CA LEU A 101 -2.53 -6.16 3.36
C LEU A 101 -3.05 -5.72 1.99
N PHE A 102 -2.23 -5.79 0.95
CA PHE A 102 -2.64 -5.46 -0.41
C PHE A 102 -3.73 -6.43 -0.90
N GLU A 103 -3.54 -7.74 -0.70
CA GLU A 103 -4.55 -8.73 -1.06
C GLU A 103 -5.88 -8.44 -0.35
N ASN A 104 -5.85 -8.21 0.96
CA ASN A 104 -7.05 -8.09 1.77
C ASN A 104 -7.78 -6.74 1.63
N GLU A 105 -7.04 -5.64 1.64
CA GLU A 105 -7.60 -4.28 1.68
C GLU A 105 -7.85 -3.70 0.28
N VAL A 106 -7.11 -4.15 -0.74
CA VAL A 106 -7.16 -3.59 -2.10
C VAL A 106 -7.71 -4.61 -3.08
N ARG A 107 -7.00 -5.71 -3.31
CA ARG A 107 -7.28 -6.62 -4.41
C ARG A 107 -8.59 -7.38 -4.21
N ALA A 108 -8.79 -8.04 -3.06
CA ALA A 108 -10.00 -8.79 -2.79
C ALA A 108 -11.25 -7.87 -2.75
N VAL A 109 -11.12 -6.65 -2.23
CA VAL A 109 -12.20 -5.65 -2.23
C VAL A 109 -12.58 -5.27 -3.66
N TYR A 110 -11.58 -4.97 -4.50
CA TYR A 110 -11.79 -4.66 -5.91
C TYR A 110 -12.45 -5.83 -6.66
N LEU A 111 -11.89 -7.03 -6.54
CA LEU A 111 -12.41 -8.21 -7.25
C LEU A 111 -13.83 -8.58 -6.81
N ARG A 112 -14.16 -8.47 -5.50
CA ARG A 112 -15.54 -8.63 -5.02
C ARG A 112 -16.48 -7.61 -5.62
N LYS A 113 -16.05 -6.34 -5.74
CA LYS A 113 -16.82 -5.29 -6.41
C LYS A 113 -17.06 -5.64 -7.88
N ILE A 114 -16.01 -6.03 -8.61
CA ILE A 114 -16.12 -6.42 -10.03
C ILE A 114 -17.10 -7.57 -10.20
N ARG A 115 -16.94 -8.65 -9.44
CA ARG A 115 -17.83 -9.81 -9.52
C ARG A 115 -19.29 -9.45 -9.27
N ARG A 116 -19.55 -8.60 -8.27
CA ARG A 116 -20.89 -8.17 -7.88
C ARG A 116 -21.55 -7.27 -8.93
N GLU A 117 -20.80 -6.35 -9.54
CA GLU A 117 -21.35 -5.30 -10.40
C GLU A 117 -21.29 -5.65 -11.90
N TYR A 118 -20.35 -6.52 -12.31
CA TYR A 118 -20.05 -6.80 -13.71
C TYR A 118 -20.06 -8.31 -14.05
N GLY A 119 -20.27 -9.19 -13.07
CA GLY A 119 -20.40 -10.63 -13.26
C GLY A 119 -19.08 -11.41 -13.29
N GLU A 120 -19.18 -12.72 -13.56
CA GLU A 120 -18.06 -13.67 -13.45
C GLU A 120 -16.99 -13.45 -14.54
N ASP A 121 -17.38 -13.19 -15.78
CA ASP A 121 -16.43 -12.99 -16.88
C ASP A 121 -15.53 -11.76 -16.63
N ALA A 122 -16.13 -10.67 -16.15
CA ALA A 122 -15.40 -9.47 -15.74
C ALA A 122 -14.45 -9.77 -14.57
N TYR A 123 -14.87 -10.59 -13.61
CA TYR A 123 -14.01 -11.02 -12.51
C TYR A 123 -12.80 -11.84 -13.00
N GLN A 124 -12.99 -12.78 -13.92
CA GLN A 124 -11.89 -13.56 -14.52
C GLN A 124 -10.93 -12.70 -15.34
N GLN A 125 -11.44 -11.66 -16.01
CA GLN A 125 -10.59 -10.66 -16.67
C GLN A 125 -9.85 -9.79 -15.65
N ALA A 126 -10.52 -9.32 -14.59
CA ALA A 126 -9.92 -8.50 -13.54
C ALA A 126 -8.84 -9.26 -12.75
N LEU A 127 -9.02 -10.56 -12.52
CA LEU A 127 -8.01 -11.44 -11.91
C LEU A 127 -6.69 -11.45 -12.69
N ARG A 128 -6.78 -11.45 -14.04
CA ARG A 128 -5.60 -11.41 -14.92
C ARG A 128 -4.94 -10.03 -14.94
N LEU A 129 -5.73 -8.98 -14.86
CA LEU A 129 -5.25 -7.59 -14.89
C LEU A 129 -4.70 -7.10 -13.54
N CYS A 130 -5.10 -7.73 -12.44
CA CYS A 130 -4.64 -7.43 -11.09
C CYS A 130 -4.07 -8.70 -10.45
N PRO A 131 -2.81 -9.05 -10.74
CA PRO A 131 -2.16 -10.18 -10.09
C PRO A 131 -1.98 -9.92 -8.58
N PRO A 132 -1.81 -10.98 -7.76
CA PRO A 132 -1.38 -10.81 -6.37
C PRO A 132 0.01 -10.19 -6.32
N GLU A 133 0.31 -9.47 -5.24
CA GLU A 133 1.65 -8.98 -4.96
C GLU A 133 2.43 -10.09 -4.26
N GLY A 134 3.62 -10.46 -4.76
CA GLY A 134 4.47 -11.52 -4.17
C GLY A 134 4.51 -12.86 -4.92
N GLY A 135 4.49 -12.83 -6.26
CA GLY A 135 4.76 -14.00 -7.13
C GLY A 135 6.07 -13.86 -7.88
#